data_AF-A0A843D033-F1
#
_entry.id   AF-A0A843D033-F1
#
_cell.length_a   1.000
_cell.length_b   1.000
_cell.length_c   1.000
_cell.angle_alpha   90.00
_cell.angle_beta   90.00
_cell.angle_gamma   90.00
#
_symmetry.space_group_name_H-M   'P 1'
#
loop_
_entity.id
_entity.type
_entity.pdbx_description
1 polymer ?
#
loop_
_entity_poly.entity_id
_entity_poly.type
_entity_poly.pdbx_seq_one_letter_code
_entity_poly.pdbx_strand_id
1 'polypeptide(L)'
;MAQRRPAKNSPFLAPVPFYWCDKCHSPVMGRLCSCGEKTRPVSVTPPGDVRPAFDRDRNLVNRLFEEQFGCPLIPEDQIAILNKVPDEDRMEEIILGGAVVCAIRYLPAEERWEVLPREAAAAFVNPTKRIIRVNDEAAGYIKDGSSVLMPGVTFVSPDISVGDAVFVMSEAGECVAVGRAKMSYEETVGATRGQLVRTRRTQKPIVDTAPTSWESAIKANKNILDIYENKSVEFVRDVISKNPELTPTVSYSGGKDSLVTLLITLKAGLKLPMIFADTGLEFPETLK
;
A
#
# COMPACT_ATOMS: atom_id res chain seq x y z
N MET A 1 18.94 -30.96 20.42
CA MET A 1 18.70 -29.61 20.99
C MET A 1 18.94 -28.58 19.90
N ALA A 2 17.90 -28.10 19.23
CA ALA A 2 18.01 -27.08 18.20
C ALA A 2 17.67 -25.72 18.82
N GLN A 3 18.67 -24.83 18.91
CA GLN A 3 18.50 -23.47 19.41
C GLN A 3 17.60 -22.69 18.46
N ARG A 4 16.42 -22.28 18.95
CA ARG A 4 15.56 -21.31 18.27
C ARG A 4 16.30 -19.98 18.18
N ARG A 5 16.57 -19.52 16.96
CA ARG A 5 17.03 -18.14 16.72
C ARG A 5 15.98 -17.18 17.29
N PRO A 6 16.37 -16.17 18.10
CA PRO A 6 15.43 -15.19 18.61
C PRO A 6 14.81 -14.42 17.44
N ALA A 7 13.49 -14.22 17.49
CA ALA A 7 12.80 -13.35 16.56
C ALA A 7 13.46 -11.96 16.60
N LYS A 8 13.88 -11.45 15.43
CA LYS A 8 14.27 -10.04 15.33
C LYS A 8 13.04 -9.22 15.71
N ASN A 9 13.08 -8.59 16.88
CA ASN A 9 12.09 -7.58 17.24
C ASN A 9 12.20 -6.46 16.21
N SER A 10 11.20 -6.36 15.33
CA SER A 10 11.03 -5.18 14.50
C SER A 10 10.96 -3.96 15.42
N PRO A 11 11.75 -2.90 15.19
CA PRO A 11 11.63 -1.70 16.01
C PRO A 11 10.18 -1.22 15.96
N PHE A 12 9.55 -1.14 17.14
CA PHE A 12 8.22 -0.60 17.29
C PHE A 12 8.30 0.91 17.08
N LEU A 13 8.16 1.32 15.81
CA LEU A 13 7.90 2.70 15.44
C LEU A 13 6.43 2.98 15.83
N ALA A 14 6.15 4.19 16.32
CA ALA A 14 4.85 4.62 16.82
C ALA A 14 3.69 4.17 15.91
N PRO A 15 2.49 3.89 16.44
CA PRO A 15 1.37 3.41 15.63
C PRO A 15 1.10 4.36 14.46
N VAL A 16 1.22 3.82 13.26
CA VAL A 16 1.00 4.52 12.01
C VAL A 16 -0.47 4.96 11.97
N PRO A 17 -0.77 6.26 11.98
CA PRO A 17 -2.14 6.75 12.04
C PRO A 17 -2.79 6.64 10.65
N PHE A 18 -3.00 5.41 10.18
CA PHE A 18 -3.60 5.13 8.89
C PHE A 18 -4.88 4.32 9.06
N TYR A 19 -5.99 4.96 8.71
CA TYR A 19 -7.34 4.45 8.88
C TYR A 19 -8.13 4.56 7.59
N TRP A 20 -9.27 3.89 7.54
CA TRP A 20 -10.23 3.95 6.44
C TRP A 20 -11.63 4.28 6.96
N CYS A 21 -12.34 5.15 6.26
CA CYS A 21 -13.75 5.43 6.51
C CYS A 21 -14.60 4.75 5.45
N ASP A 22 -15.32 3.68 5.82
CA ASP A 22 -16.16 2.92 4.89
C ASP A 22 -17.44 3.67 4.44
N LYS A 23 -17.77 4.83 5.05
CA LYS A 23 -18.87 5.70 4.60
C LYS A 23 -18.44 6.74 3.57
N CYS A 24 -17.22 7.23 3.68
CA CYS A 24 -16.64 8.20 2.75
C CYS A 24 -15.73 7.54 1.72
N HIS A 25 -15.55 6.22 1.81
CA HIS A 25 -14.69 5.41 0.96
C HIS A 25 -13.28 5.96 0.86
N SER A 26 -12.75 6.50 1.97
CA SER A 26 -11.56 7.36 1.92
C SER A 26 -10.54 7.02 3.01
N PRO A 27 -9.23 7.23 2.74
CA PRO A 27 -8.20 7.16 3.76
C PRO A 27 -8.36 8.30 4.77
N VAL A 28 -8.12 8.01 6.05
CA VAL A 28 -8.25 8.98 7.16
C VAL A 28 -7.04 8.87 8.09
N MET A 29 -6.53 10.01 8.55
CA MET A 29 -5.34 10.11 9.43
C MET A 29 -5.69 9.99 10.93
N GLY A 30 -6.89 9.54 11.27
CA GLY A 30 -7.38 9.51 12.64
C GLY A 30 -8.58 8.58 12.78
N ARG A 31 -8.96 8.31 14.04
CA ARG A 31 -10.00 7.33 14.41
C ARG A 31 -11.44 7.77 14.09
N LEU A 32 -11.62 9.02 13.71
CA LEU A 32 -12.90 9.64 13.42
C LEU A 32 -12.78 10.42 12.10
N CYS A 33 -13.68 10.16 11.17
CA CYS A 33 -13.78 10.90 9.93
C CYS A 33 -14.48 12.25 10.18
N SER A 34 -14.21 13.25 9.33
CA SER A 34 -14.93 14.53 9.38
C SER A 34 -16.43 14.40 9.11
N CYS A 35 -16.89 13.26 8.54
CA CYS A 35 -18.32 12.95 8.41
C CYS A 35 -18.98 12.45 9.72
N GLY A 36 -18.20 12.26 10.79
CA GLY A 36 -18.65 11.80 12.10
C GLY A 36 -18.57 10.29 12.33
N GLU A 37 -18.26 9.48 11.31
CA GLU A 37 -18.12 8.04 11.47
C GLU A 37 -16.79 7.61 12.08
N LYS A 38 -16.83 6.49 12.82
CA LYS A 38 -15.61 5.79 13.23
C LYS A 38 -14.90 5.20 12.01
N THR A 39 -13.59 5.23 12.04
CA THR A 39 -12.74 4.66 10.99
C THR A 39 -12.10 3.36 11.47
N ARG A 40 -11.91 2.41 10.58
CA ARG A 40 -11.17 1.17 10.88
C ARG A 40 -9.67 1.35 10.63
N PRO A 41 -8.78 0.76 11.46
CA PRO A 41 -7.35 0.79 11.18
C PRO A 41 -7.05 -0.04 9.92
N VAL A 42 -6.10 0.42 9.12
CA VAL A 42 -5.56 -0.35 8.00
C VAL A 42 -4.22 -0.93 8.40
N SER A 43 -4.12 -2.25 8.42
CA SER A 43 -2.86 -2.93 8.76
C SER A 43 -1.90 -2.86 7.59
N VAL A 44 -0.78 -2.17 7.81
CA VAL A 44 0.33 -2.02 6.86
C VAL A 44 1.61 -2.49 7.51
N THR A 45 2.56 -2.96 6.70
CA THR A 45 3.85 -3.39 7.24
C THR A 45 4.67 -2.17 7.72
N PRO A 46 5.28 -2.19 8.92
CA PRO A 46 6.16 -1.12 9.38
C PRO A 46 7.29 -0.80 8.37
N PRO A 47 7.75 0.45 8.26
CA PRO A 47 7.48 1.59 9.16
C PRO A 47 6.11 2.25 9.01
N GLY A 48 5.30 1.85 8.01
CA GLY A 48 4.01 2.47 7.72
C GLY A 48 4.13 3.91 7.22
N ASP A 49 5.17 4.17 6.43
CA ASP A 49 5.38 5.43 5.75
C ASP A 49 4.49 5.47 4.50
N VAL A 50 3.19 5.69 4.73
CA VAL A 50 2.15 5.67 3.70
C VAL A 50 2.16 6.98 2.90
N ARG A 51 2.05 6.88 1.58
CA ARG A 51 2.00 8.03 0.68
C ARG A 51 1.02 7.83 -0.47
N PRO A 52 0.48 8.92 -1.05
CA PRO A 52 -0.20 8.87 -2.35
C PRO A 52 0.64 8.15 -3.41
N ALA A 53 -0.01 7.31 -4.23
CA ALA A 53 0.55 6.88 -5.50
C ALA A 53 0.29 7.98 -6.55
N PHE A 54 1.36 8.52 -7.14
CA PHE A 54 1.25 9.44 -8.28
C PHE A 54 1.17 8.67 -9.59
N ASP A 55 0.92 9.35 -10.71
CA ASP A 55 0.73 8.72 -12.03
C ASP A 55 1.87 7.78 -12.41
N ARG A 56 3.12 8.18 -12.14
CA ARG A 56 4.29 7.31 -12.39
C ARG A 56 4.25 6.03 -11.55
N ASP A 57 3.80 6.12 -10.30
CA ASP A 57 3.65 4.96 -9.42
C ASP A 57 2.52 4.05 -9.93
N ARG A 58 1.36 4.62 -10.25
CA ARG A 58 0.19 3.90 -10.79
C ARG A 58 0.57 3.15 -12.07
N ASN A 59 1.22 3.83 -13.00
CA ASN A 59 1.68 3.25 -14.27
C ASN A 59 2.71 2.13 -14.08
N LEU A 60 3.62 2.27 -13.11
CA LEU A 60 4.56 1.20 -12.77
C LEU A 60 3.83 -0.02 -12.23
N VAL A 61 2.95 0.16 -11.24
CA VAL A 61 2.20 -0.94 -10.62
C VAL A 61 1.32 -1.65 -11.65
N ASN A 62 0.55 -0.91 -12.44
CA ASN A 62 -0.37 -1.49 -13.42
C ASN A 62 0.37 -2.29 -14.48
N ARG A 63 1.46 -1.74 -15.03
CA ARG A 63 2.29 -2.46 -16.01
C ARG A 63 2.87 -3.76 -15.43
N LEU A 64 3.46 -3.70 -14.23
CA LEU A 64 4.04 -4.89 -13.60
C LEU A 64 2.98 -5.96 -13.30
N PHE A 65 1.82 -5.55 -12.80
CA PHE A 65 0.72 -6.46 -12.51
C PHE A 65 0.13 -7.05 -13.79
N GLU A 66 0.03 -6.28 -14.86
CA GLU A 66 -0.47 -6.73 -16.16
C GLU A 66 0.50 -7.69 -16.86
N GLU A 67 1.81 -7.43 -16.80
CA GLU A 67 2.83 -8.35 -17.28
C GLU A 67 2.69 -9.72 -16.59
N GLN A 68 2.53 -9.73 -15.26
CA GLN A 68 2.51 -10.94 -14.45
C GLN A 68 1.15 -11.67 -14.41
N PHE A 69 0.03 -10.94 -14.39
CA PHE A 69 -1.32 -11.47 -14.16
C PHE A 69 -2.33 -11.16 -15.27
N GLY A 70 -1.93 -10.38 -16.28
CA GLY A 70 -2.70 -10.15 -17.50
C GLY A 70 -3.83 -9.12 -17.37
N CYS A 71 -3.80 -8.26 -16.34
CA CYS A 71 -4.70 -7.11 -16.20
C CYS A 71 -4.03 -6.00 -15.35
N PRO A 72 -4.44 -4.73 -15.45
CA PRO A 72 -3.97 -3.67 -14.56
C PRO A 72 -4.58 -3.80 -13.16
N LEU A 73 -3.83 -3.45 -12.10
CA LEU A 73 -4.28 -3.60 -10.70
C LEU A 73 -5.18 -2.47 -10.21
N ILE A 74 -4.83 -1.23 -10.54
CA ILE A 74 -5.38 0.00 -9.95
C ILE A 74 -6.39 0.61 -10.93
N PRO A 75 -7.69 0.60 -10.60
CA PRO A 75 -8.72 1.28 -11.39
C PRO A 75 -8.59 2.82 -11.33
N GLU A 76 -9.15 3.52 -12.32
CA GLU A 76 -9.07 4.99 -12.39
C GLU A 76 -9.89 5.72 -11.32
N ASP A 77 -10.98 5.12 -10.89
CA ASP A 77 -11.89 5.64 -9.87
C ASP A 77 -11.46 5.26 -8.44
N GLN A 78 -10.21 4.83 -8.27
CA GLN A 78 -9.65 4.41 -7.00
C GLN A 78 -8.42 5.24 -6.61
N ILE A 79 -8.39 5.66 -5.34
CA ILE A 79 -7.19 6.18 -4.70
C ILE A 79 -6.26 4.99 -4.43
N ALA A 80 -5.02 5.12 -4.89
CA ALA A 80 -3.95 4.20 -4.56
C ALA A 80 -3.00 4.85 -3.55
N ILE A 81 -2.67 4.08 -2.51
CA ILE A 81 -1.70 4.47 -1.48
C ILE A 81 -0.58 3.43 -1.51
N LEU A 82 0.66 3.93 -1.43
CA LEU A 82 1.84 3.09 -1.31
C LEU A 82 2.36 3.14 0.12
N ASN A 83 2.87 2.01 0.59
CA ASN A 83 3.59 1.90 1.85
C ASN A 83 4.97 1.30 1.61
N LYS A 84 6.03 2.02 1.99
CA LYS A 84 7.39 1.49 1.89
C LYS A 84 7.59 0.38 2.92
N VAL A 85 8.13 -0.75 2.46
CA VAL A 85 8.43 -1.90 3.31
C VAL A 85 9.93 -2.22 3.27
N PRO A 86 10.56 -2.58 4.40
CA PRO A 86 11.96 -3.02 4.38
C PRO A 86 12.15 -4.30 3.57
N ASP A 87 13.05 -4.26 2.59
CA ASP A 87 13.55 -5.41 1.83
C ASP A 87 15.02 -5.14 1.43
N GLU A 88 15.62 -6.00 0.61
CA GLU A 88 17.03 -5.83 0.17
C GLU A 88 17.22 -4.56 -0.65
N ASP A 89 16.19 -4.17 -1.41
CA ASP A 89 16.12 -2.94 -2.18
C ASP A 89 14.72 -2.32 -2.05
N ARG A 90 14.10 -1.86 -3.15
CA ARG A 90 12.78 -1.26 -3.15
C ARG A 90 11.69 -2.32 -3.03
N MET A 91 10.91 -2.22 -1.96
CA MET A 91 9.64 -2.92 -1.81
C MET A 91 8.56 -1.95 -1.36
N GLU A 92 7.41 -2.01 -2.01
CA GLU A 92 6.24 -1.19 -1.70
C GLU A 92 4.99 -2.06 -1.65
N GLU A 93 4.19 -1.89 -0.61
CA GLU A 93 2.82 -2.38 -0.54
C GLU A 93 1.88 -1.39 -1.25
N ILE A 94 0.90 -1.93 -1.96
CA ILE A 94 -0.16 -1.19 -2.64
C ILE A 94 -1.43 -1.40 -1.84
N ILE A 95 -2.08 -0.28 -1.48
CA ILE A 95 -3.30 -0.25 -0.68
C ILE A 95 -4.43 0.37 -1.52
N LEU A 96 -5.54 -0.35 -1.62
CA LEU A 96 -6.80 0.07 -2.23
C LEU A 96 -7.95 -0.30 -1.28
N GLY A 97 -9.00 0.50 -1.20
CA GLY A 97 -10.19 0.15 -0.40
C GLY A 97 -9.91 -0.12 1.08
N GLY A 98 -8.86 0.49 1.65
CA GLY A 98 -8.41 0.25 3.01
C GLY A 98 -7.83 -1.15 3.27
N ALA A 99 -7.29 -1.83 2.25
CA ALA A 99 -6.60 -3.11 2.38
C ALA A 99 -5.33 -3.16 1.52
N VAL A 100 -4.30 -3.86 2.00
CA VAL A 100 -3.12 -4.18 1.18
C VAL A 100 -3.53 -5.19 0.12
N VAL A 101 -3.54 -4.79 -1.15
CA VAL A 101 -3.94 -5.63 -2.29
C VAL A 101 -2.75 -6.33 -2.95
N CYS A 102 -1.57 -5.75 -2.86
CA CYS A 102 -0.39 -6.24 -3.54
C CYS A 102 0.87 -5.69 -2.87
N ALA A 103 2.02 -6.30 -3.12
CA ALA A 103 3.31 -5.65 -2.97
C ALA A 103 4.12 -5.84 -4.25
N ILE A 104 4.92 -4.84 -4.63
CA ILE A 104 5.95 -4.96 -5.65
C ILE A 104 7.31 -4.93 -4.95
N ARG A 105 8.23 -5.82 -5.34
CA ARG A 105 9.62 -5.74 -4.89
C ARG A 105 10.57 -5.82 -6.06
N TYR A 106 11.66 -5.08 -5.97
CA TYR A 106 12.77 -5.19 -6.90
C TYR A 106 13.79 -6.21 -6.38
N LEU A 107 14.27 -7.07 -7.27
CA LEU A 107 15.27 -8.10 -6.99
C LEU A 107 16.58 -7.70 -7.66
N PRO A 108 17.56 -7.10 -6.93
CA PRO A 108 18.78 -6.59 -7.54
C PRO A 108 19.60 -7.66 -8.26
N ALA A 109 19.70 -8.86 -7.69
CA ALA A 109 20.47 -9.96 -8.27
C ALA A 109 19.88 -10.48 -9.59
N GLU A 110 18.60 -10.25 -9.84
CA GLU A 110 17.89 -10.70 -11.04
C GLU A 110 17.50 -9.53 -11.96
N GLU A 111 17.85 -8.29 -11.57
CA GLU A 111 17.51 -7.04 -12.26
C GLU A 111 16.04 -6.93 -12.70
N ARG A 112 15.12 -7.46 -11.86
CA ARG A 112 13.70 -7.53 -12.21
C ARG A 112 12.78 -7.20 -11.04
N TRP A 113 11.57 -6.83 -11.39
CA TRP A 113 10.47 -6.71 -10.45
C TRP A 113 9.79 -8.06 -10.22
N GLU A 114 9.27 -8.22 -9.01
CA GLU A 114 8.36 -9.30 -8.64
C GLU A 114 7.10 -8.72 -8.03
N VAL A 115 5.94 -9.16 -8.53
CA VAL A 115 4.64 -8.79 -8.00
C VAL A 115 4.14 -9.87 -7.04
N LEU A 116 3.76 -9.46 -5.84
CA LEU A 116 3.30 -10.31 -4.75
C LEU A 116 1.84 -9.97 -4.43
N PRO A 117 0.85 -10.62 -5.08
CA PRO A 117 -0.55 -10.34 -4.83
C PRO A 117 -0.99 -10.70 -3.40
N ARG A 118 -2.11 -10.11 -3.00
CA ARG A 118 -2.92 -10.51 -1.84
C ARG A 118 -4.31 -10.88 -2.33
N GLU A 119 -5.04 -11.66 -1.55
CA GLU A 119 -6.43 -12.02 -1.85
C GLU A 119 -7.31 -10.78 -2.10
N ALA A 120 -7.04 -9.67 -1.40
CA ALA A 120 -7.74 -8.40 -1.58
C ALA A 120 -7.68 -7.83 -3.01
N ALA A 121 -6.65 -8.16 -3.81
CA ALA A 121 -6.58 -7.72 -5.20
C ALA A 121 -7.77 -8.22 -6.03
N ALA A 122 -8.26 -9.43 -5.74
CA ALA A 122 -9.37 -10.03 -6.48
C ALA A 122 -10.71 -9.29 -6.30
N ALA A 123 -10.80 -8.34 -5.36
CA ALA A 123 -11.95 -7.44 -5.24
C ALA A 123 -11.98 -6.37 -6.34
N PHE A 124 -10.83 -6.09 -6.98
CA PHE A 124 -10.68 -5.05 -8.01
C PHE A 124 -10.39 -5.62 -9.39
N VAL A 125 -9.81 -6.82 -9.48
CA VAL A 125 -9.35 -7.39 -10.74
C VAL A 125 -9.72 -8.85 -10.89
N ASN A 126 -9.83 -9.29 -12.15
CA ASN A 126 -9.90 -10.71 -12.51
C ASN A 126 -8.64 -11.10 -13.29
N PRO A 127 -7.69 -11.83 -12.68
CA PRO A 127 -6.43 -12.20 -13.34
C PRO A 127 -6.68 -13.23 -14.46
N THR A 128 -5.89 -13.13 -15.53
CA THR A 128 -5.97 -14.01 -16.70
C THR A 128 -4.73 -14.90 -16.89
N LYS A 129 -3.62 -14.55 -16.23
CA LYS A 129 -2.35 -15.29 -16.19
C LYS A 129 -2.05 -15.77 -14.76
N ARG A 130 -1.21 -16.80 -14.64
CA ARG A 130 -0.78 -17.38 -13.36
C ARG A 130 -1.94 -17.73 -12.42
N ILE A 131 -3.02 -18.26 -12.99
CA ILE A 131 -4.21 -18.71 -12.26
C ILE A 131 -4.22 -20.23 -12.13
N ILE A 132 -4.74 -20.72 -11.00
CA ILE A 132 -5.04 -22.12 -10.75
C ILE A 132 -6.50 -22.20 -10.34
N ARG A 133 -7.27 -23.12 -10.94
CA ARG A 133 -8.65 -23.39 -10.51
C ARG A 133 -8.71 -24.67 -9.70
N VAL A 134 -9.53 -24.66 -8.67
CA VAL A 134 -9.78 -25.80 -7.80
C VAL A 134 -11.28 -26.08 -7.70
N ASN A 135 -11.64 -27.33 -7.45
CA ASN A 135 -13.03 -27.70 -7.20
C ASN A 135 -13.55 -27.11 -5.87
N ASP A 136 -14.87 -27.12 -5.70
CA ASP A 136 -15.51 -26.48 -4.54
C ASP A 136 -15.14 -27.12 -3.19
N GLU A 137 -14.89 -28.43 -3.17
CA GLU A 137 -14.44 -29.13 -1.96
C GLU A 137 -13.07 -28.62 -1.51
N ALA A 138 -12.10 -28.58 -2.43
CA ALA A 138 -10.76 -28.06 -2.16
C ALA A 138 -10.78 -26.57 -1.82
N ALA A 139 -11.63 -25.78 -2.49
CA ALA A 139 -11.81 -24.35 -2.22
C ALA A 139 -12.16 -24.10 -0.74
N GLY A 140 -13.03 -24.92 -0.14
CA GLY A 140 -13.37 -24.83 1.28
C GLY A 140 -12.16 -24.98 2.20
N TYR A 141 -11.36 -26.04 2.00
CA TYR A 141 -10.16 -26.29 2.82
C TYR A 141 -9.04 -25.24 2.61
N ILE A 142 -8.92 -24.71 1.39
CA ILE A 142 -7.90 -23.72 1.03
C ILE A 142 -8.20 -22.36 1.67
N LYS A 143 -9.48 -21.96 1.77
CA LYS A 143 -9.91 -20.73 2.46
C LYS A 143 -9.41 -20.67 3.92
N ASP A 144 -9.20 -21.83 4.56
CA ASP A 144 -8.66 -21.92 5.92
C ASP A 144 -7.12 -21.86 6.02
N GLY A 145 -6.43 -21.69 4.88
CA GLY A 145 -4.98 -21.56 4.78
C GLY A 145 -4.24 -22.85 4.44
N SER A 146 -4.95 -23.89 4.00
CA SER A 146 -4.34 -25.13 3.52
C SER A 146 -3.58 -24.90 2.22
N SER A 147 -2.56 -25.73 1.97
CA SER A 147 -1.87 -25.73 0.68
C SER A 147 -2.73 -26.35 -0.42
N VAL A 148 -2.49 -25.94 -1.66
CA VAL A 148 -3.20 -26.53 -2.82
C VAL A 148 -2.50 -27.82 -3.23
N LEU A 149 -3.25 -28.92 -3.26
CA LEU A 149 -2.77 -30.23 -3.69
C LEU A 149 -3.37 -30.60 -5.04
N MET A 150 -2.60 -31.32 -5.87
CA MET A 150 -3.01 -31.72 -7.23
C MET A 150 -4.41 -32.38 -7.34
N PRO A 151 -4.86 -33.26 -6.42
CA PRO A 151 -6.20 -33.88 -6.54
C PRO A 151 -7.37 -32.91 -6.61
N GLY A 152 -7.24 -31.72 -6.03
CA GLY A 152 -8.31 -30.71 -6.02
C GLY A 152 -8.22 -29.69 -7.17
N VAL A 153 -7.23 -29.82 -8.05
CA VAL A 153 -6.93 -28.84 -9.11
C VAL A 153 -7.64 -29.23 -10.40
N THR A 154 -8.36 -28.28 -11.00
CA THR A 154 -9.12 -28.47 -12.24
C THR A 154 -8.51 -27.72 -13.42
N PHE A 155 -7.69 -26.71 -13.16
CA PHE A 155 -6.96 -25.97 -14.19
C PHE A 155 -5.67 -25.37 -13.64
N VAL A 156 -4.63 -25.34 -14.47
CA VAL A 156 -3.36 -24.66 -14.20
C VAL A 156 -2.99 -23.84 -15.44
N SER A 157 -2.73 -22.55 -15.25
CA SER A 157 -2.23 -21.67 -16.30
C SER A 157 -0.90 -22.18 -16.90
N PRO A 158 -0.74 -22.20 -18.23
CA PRO A 158 0.47 -22.72 -18.88
C PRO A 158 1.72 -21.85 -18.65
N ASP A 159 1.54 -20.59 -18.27
CA ASP A 159 2.60 -19.63 -17.97
C ASP A 159 3.18 -19.74 -16.54
N ILE A 160 2.77 -20.74 -15.76
CA ILE A 160 3.24 -20.94 -14.38
C ILE A 160 4.57 -21.69 -14.35
N SER A 161 5.58 -21.07 -13.74
CA SER A 161 6.86 -21.68 -13.37
C SER A 161 6.99 -21.87 -11.86
N VAL A 162 7.89 -22.77 -11.44
CA VAL A 162 8.20 -22.97 -10.02
C VAL A 162 8.65 -21.65 -9.38
N GLY A 163 8.03 -21.31 -8.24
CA GLY A 163 8.34 -20.08 -7.49
C GLY A 163 7.43 -18.90 -7.81
N ASP A 164 6.70 -18.92 -8.92
CA ASP A 164 5.80 -17.85 -9.32
C ASP A 164 4.73 -17.59 -8.27
N ALA A 165 4.38 -16.31 -8.09
CA ALA A 165 3.19 -15.94 -7.36
C ALA A 165 1.95 -16.20 -8.22
N VAL A 166 0.93 -16.84 -7.64
CA VAL A 166 -0.27 -17.33 -8.33
C VAL A 166 -1.54 -16.96 -7.57
N PHE A 167 -2.63 -16.81 -8.32
CA PHE A 167 -3.99 -16.76 -7.78
C PHE A 167 -4.62 -18.15 -7.81
N VAL A 168 -5.30 -18.52 -6.73
CA VAL A 168 -6.08 -19.76 -6.63
C VAL A 168 -7.54 -19.37 -6.62
N MET A 169 -8.27 -19.85 -7.62
CA MET A 169 -9.66 -19.50 -7.90
C MET A 169 -10.56 -20.73 -7.71
N SER A 170 -11.78 -20.54 -7.22
CA SER A 170 -12.82 -21.57 -7.31
C SER A 170 -13.34 -21.71 -8.74
N GLU A 171 -14.13 -22.74 -9.02
CA GLU A 171 -14.83 -22.88 -10.31
C GLU A 171 -15.82 -21.74 -10.56
N ALA A 172 -16.40 -21.19 -9.49
CA ALA A 172 -17.26 -19.99 -9.56
C ALA A 172 -16.49 -18.68 -9.83
N GLY A 173 -15.16 -18.73 -9.94
CA GLY A 173 -14.33 -17.55 -10.20
C GLY A 173 -14.03 -16.69 -8.97
N GLU A 174 -14.28 -17.19 -7.75
CA GLU A 174 -13.87 -16.50 -6.53
C GLU A 174 -12.39 -16.75 -6.24
N CYS A 175 -11.62 -15.72 -5.88
CA CYS A 175 -10.29 -15.93 -5.33
C CYS A 175 -10.39 -16.54 -3.93
N VAL A 176 -9.82 -17.73 -3.75
CA VAL A 176 -9.83 -18.47 -2.48
C VAL A 176 -8.51 -18.42 -1.74
N ALA A 177 -7.40 -18.19 -2.46
CA ALA A 177 -6.08 -17.96 -1.87
C ALA A 177 -5.13 -17.33 -2.89
N VAL A 178 -4.02 -16.81 -2.38
CA VAL A 178 -2.81 -16.53 -3.17
C VAL A 178 -1.64 -17.33 -2.60
N GLY A 179 -0.64 -17.62 -3.44
CA GLY A 179 0.51 -18.39 -2.97
C GLY A 179 1.67 -18.41 -3.95
N ARG A 180 2.63 -19.29 -3.66
CA ARG A 180 3.76 -19.57 -4.55
C ARG A 180 3.65 -20.97 -5.13
N ALA A 181 3.79 -21.06 -6.45
CA ALA A 181 3.84 -22.31 -7.18
C ALA A 181 5.05 -23.16 -6.71
N LYS A 182 4.81 -24.45 -6.56
CA LYS A 182 5.79 -25.49 -6.22
C LYS A 182 6.02 -26.48 -7.34
N MET A 183 5.22 -26.39 -8.40
CA MET A 183 5.36 -27.12 -9.65
C MET A 183 5.20 -26.12 -10.81
N SER A 184 5.91 -26.35 -11.91
CA SER A 184 5.60 -25.69 -13.19
C SER A 184 4.37 -26.33 -13.84
N TYR A 185 3.82 -25.69 -14.87
CA TYR A 185 2.73 -26.27 -15.65
C TYR A 185 3.10 -27.68 -16.17
N GLU A 186 4.29 -27.87 -16.73
CA GLU A 186 4.74 -29.14 -17.30
C GLU A 186 4.75 -30.26 -16.24
N GLU A 187 5.19 -29.95 -15.02
CA GLU A 187 5.19 -30.89 -13.91
C GLU A 187 3.78 -31.27 -13.44
N THR A 188 2.78 -30.43 -13.72
CA THR A 188 1.37 -30.74 -13.39
C THR A 188 0.72 -31.70 -14.39
N VAL A 189 1.25 -31.80 -15.61
CA VAL A 189 0.68 -32.64 -16.67
C VAL A 189 0.81 -34.12 -16.28
N GLY A 190 -0.33 -34.77 -15.99
CA GLY A 190 -0.38 -36.16 -15.55
C GLY A 190 -0.06 -36.37 -14.07
N ALA A 191 0.20 -35.31 -13.30
CA ALA A 191 0.42 -35.42 -11.87
C ALA A 191 -0.91 -35.64 -11.13
N THR A 192 -0.99 -36.72 -10.36
CA THR A 192 -2.17 -37.06 -9.56
C THR A 192 -2.01 -36.72 -8.07
N ARG A 193 -0.80 -36.36 -7.64
CA ARG A 193 -0.46 -36.08 -6.24
C ARG A 193 0.63 -35.03 -6.14
N GLY A 194 0.73 -34.42 -4.96
CA GLY A 194 1.77 -33.46 -4.62
C GLY A 194 1.21 -32.06 -4.36
N GLN A 195 2.04 -31.22 -3.74
CA GLN A 195 1.70 -29.86 -3.41
C GLN A 195 1.99 -28.93 -4.60
N LEU A 196 0.95 -28.33 -5.15
CA LEU A 196 1.06 -27.39 -6.26
C LEU A 196 1.33 -25.96 -5.79
N VAL A 197 0.66 -25.51 -4.73
CA VAL A 197 0.81 -24.14 -4.21
C VAL A 197 1.05 -24.18 -2.71
N ARG A 198 2.06 -23.43 -2.27
CA ARG A 198 2.18 -23.03 -0.87
C ARG A 198 1.44 -21.71 -0.68
N THR A 199 0.28 -21.79 -0.05
CA THR A 199 -0.54 -20.63 0.30
C THR A 199 0.07 -19.86 1.47
N ARG A 200 -0.32 -18.59 1.61
CA ARG A 200 -0.05 -17.81 2.82
C ARG A 200 -1.37 -17.62 3.55
N ARG A 201 -1.43 -18.02 4.82
CA ARG A 201 -2.61 -17.76 5.64
C ARG A 201 -2.70 -16.26 5.90
N THR A 202 -3.74 -15.63 5.37
CA THR A 202 -4.05 -14.22 5.59
C THR A 202 -5.39 -14.08 6.31
N GLN A 203 -5.51 -13.09 7.20
CA GLN A 203 -6.83 -12.68 7.66
C GLN A 203 -7.63 -12.20 6.46
N LYS A 204 -8.92 -12.54 6.43
CA LYS A 204 -9.80 -12.08 5.36
C LYS A 204 -9.82 -10.54 5.36
N PRO A 205 -9.36 -9.90 4.28
CA PRO A 205 -9.28 -8.45 4.24
C PRO A 205 -10.68 -7.85 4.14
N ILE A 206 -10.92 -6.75 4.85
CA ILE A 206 -12.09 -5.89 4.62
C ILE A 206 -11.70 -4.92 3.53
N VAL A 207 -12.34 -5.04 2.37
CA VAL A 207 -12.05 -4.24 1.18
C VAL A 207 -13.28 -3.43 0.83
N ASP A 208 -13.08 -2.12 0.69
CA ASP A 208 -14.09 -1.19 0.21
C ASP A 208 -13.85 -0.91 -1.29
N THR A 209 -14.75 -1.37 -2.14
CA THR A 209 -14.62 -1.26 -3.60
C THR A 209 -15.36 -0.06 -4.17
N ALA A 210 -15.99 0.77 -3.33
CA ALA A 210 -16.68 1.95 -3.81
C ALA A 210 -15.69 2.97 -4.41
N PRO A 211 -16.10 3.74 -5.43
CA PRO A 211 -15.29 4.80 -6.02
C PRO A 211 -14.82 5.84 -5.00
N THR A 212 -13.62 6.37 -5.18
CA THR A 212 -13.02 7.34 -4.25
C THR A 212 -12.09 8.33 -4.96
N SER A 213 -11.91 9.52 -4.39
CA SER A 213 -11.10 10.59 -4.98
C SER A 213 -10.28 11.35 -3.93
N TRP A 214 -9.21 12.02 -4.37
CA TRP A 214 -8.45 12.87 -3.47
C TRP A 214 -9.29 13.99 -2.85
N GLU A 215 -10.33 14.46 -3.53
CA GLU A 215 -11.27 15.43 -2.97
C GLU A 215 -12.07 14.84 -1.80
N SER A 216 -12.57 13.59 -1.93
CA SER A 216 -13.26 12.91 -0.83
C SER A 216 -12.32 12.64 0.33
N ALA A 217 -11.06 12.27 0.06
CA ALA A 217 -10.03 12.09 1.08
C ALA A 217 -9.72 13.39 1.82
N ILE A 218 -9.56 14.52 1.12
CA ILE A 218 -9.35 15.83 1.75
C ILE A 218 -10.55 16.21 2.62
N LYS A 219 -11.78 16.03 2.12
CA LYS A 219 -13.00 16.31 2.88
C LYS A 219 -13.11 15.42 4.13
N ALA A 220 -12.79 14.14 4.01
CA ALA A 220 -12.81 13.19 5.12
C ALA A 220 -11.81 13.57 6.23
N ASN A 221 -10.68 14.20 5.86
CA ASN A 221 -9.64 14.62 6.79
C ASN A 221 -9.72 16.09 7.24
N LYS A 222 -10.67 16.88 6.73
CA LYS A 222 -10.76 18.33 7.00
C LYS A 222 -10.60 18.68 8.48
N ASN A 223 -11.36 18.07 9.37
CA ASN A 223 -11.29 18.38 10.81
C ASN A 223 -9.93 18.04 11.42
N ILE A 224 -9.27 16.97 10.95
CA ILE A 224 -7.94 16.56 11.42
C ILE A 224 -6.89 17.57 10.93
N LEU A 225 -6.98 17.95 9.66
CA LEU A 225 -6.10 18.94 9.04
C LEU A 225 -6.24 20.30 9.72
N ASP A 226 -7.48 20.75 10.00
CA ASP A 226 -7.75 22.00 10.72
C ASP A 226 -7.12 21.98 12.13
N ILE A 227 -7.17 20.84 12.84
CA ILE A 227 -6.52 20.69 14.16
C ILE A 227 -4.99 20.79 14.04
N TYR A 228 -4.38 20.11 13.06
CA TYR A 228 -2.94 20.17 12.86
C TYR A 228 -2.48 21.57 12.48
N GLU A 229 -3.20 22.21 11.57
CA GLU A 229 -2.93 23.57 11.14
C GLU A 229 -2.99 24.56 12.30
N ASN A 230 -4.06 24.52 13.11
CA ASN A 230 -4.21 25.41 14.27
C ASN A 230 -3.09 25.19 15.29
N LYS A 231 -2.74 23.93 15.60
CA LYS A 231 -1.62 23.60 16.50
C LYS A 231 -0.29 24.10 15.96
N SER A 232 -0.05 23.99 14.66
CA SER A 232 1.17 24.49 14.02
C SER A 232 1.25 26.01 14.07
N VAL A 233 0.13 26.71 13.85
CA VAL A 233 0.05 28.18 13.98
C VAL A 233 0.33 28.62 15.42
N GLU A 234 -0.29 27.97 16.41
CA GLU A 234 -0.04 28.23 17.83
C GLU A 234 1.41 27.99 18.20
N PHE A 235 1.99 26.87 17.75
CA PHE A 235 3.39 26.54 17.98
C PHE A 235 4.34 27.62 17.44
N VAL A 236 4.13 28.09 16.21
CA VAL A 236 4.97 29.16 15.63
C VAL A 236 4.88 30.44 16.46
N ARG A 237 3.68 30.84 16.88
CA ARG A 237 3.49 32.04 17.73
C ARG A 237 4.16 31.89 19.09
N ASP A 238 4.03 30.72 19.71
CA ASP A 238 4.61 30.41 21.02
C ASP A 238 6.14 30.44 20.95
N VAL A 239 6.75 29.84 19.93
CA VAL A 239 8.20 29.87 19.70
C VAL A 239 8.71 31.30 19.57
N ILE A 240 8.04 32.15 18.78
CA ILE A 240 8.44 33.56 18.62
C ILE A 240 8.30 34.31 19.95
N SER A 241 7.18 34.13 20.66
CA SER A 241 6.93 34.83 21.92
C SER A 241 7.94 34.49 23.02
N LYS A 242 8.49 33.27 23.00
CA LYS A 242 9.49 32.79 23.96
C LYS A 242 10.92 33.27 23.67
N ASN A 243 11.16 33.84 22.48
CA ASN A 243 12.49 34.30 22.07
C ASN A 243 12.43 35.76 21.54
N PRO A 244 12.00 36.73 22.37
CA PRO A 244 11.77 38.12 21.95
C PRO A 244 13.03 38.85 21.46
N GLU A 245 14.22 38.37 21.82
CA GLU A 245 15.52 38.91 21.42
C GLU A 245 15.97 38.46 20.02
N LEU A 246 15.35 37.42 19.46
CA LEU A 246 15.70 36.86 18.15
C LEU A 246 14.79 37.41 17.05
N THR A 247 15.36 37.65 15.87
CA THR A 247 14.55 37.99 14.68
C THR A 247 14.05 36.70 14.03
N PRO A 248 12.73 36.41 14.05
CA PRO A 248 12.19 35.20 13.44
C PRO A 248 12.31 35.27 11.92
N THR A 249 12.68 34.14 11.32
CA THR A 249 12.79 33.97 9.87
C THR A 249 12.11 32.67 9.46
N VAL A 250 11.79 32.52 8.17
CA VAL A 250 11.25 31.27 7.61
C VAL A 250 12.14 30.78 6.47
N SER A 251 12.58 29.53 6.55
CA SER A 251 13.37 28.92 5.49
C SER A 251 12.45 28.29 4.44
N TYR A 252 12.70 28.60 3.18
CA TYR A 252 12.03 27.99 2.03
C TYR A 252 13.06 27.35 1.11
N SER A 253 12.84 26.12 0.68
CA SER A 253 13.75 25.39 -0.21
C SER A 253 13.06 24.85 -1.46
N GLY A 254 11.81 25.26 -1.74
CA GLY A 254 11.03 24.69 -2.85
C GLY A 254 10.36 23.35 -2.59
N GLY A 255 10.79 22.65 -1.54
CA GLY A 255 10.19 21.38 -1.14
C GLY A 255 8.81 21.53 -0.50
N LYS A 256 8.03 20.43 -0.52
CA LYS A 256 6.68 20.35 0.08
C LYS A 256 6.67 20.79 1.55
N ASP A 257 7.63 20.32 2.34
CA ASP A 257 7.66 20.61 3.78
C ASP A 257 7.95 22.09 4.05
N SER A 258 8.93 22.65 3.34
CA SER A 258 9.29 24.07 3.44
C SER A 258 8.14 24.99 2.98
N LEU A 259 7.38 24.57 1.96
CA LEU A 259 6.18 25.27 1.51
C LEU A 259 5.10 25.25 2.58
N VAL A 260 4.84 24.10 3.20
CA VAL A 260 3.87 23.99 4.30
C VAL A 260 4.29 24.89 5.47
N THR A 261 5.56 24.88 5.87
CA THR A 261 6.06 25.78 6.93
C THR A 261 5.82 27.25 6.58
N LEU A 262 6.13 27.67 5.36
CA LEU A 262 5.86 29.03 4.88
C LEU A 262 4.36 29.38 4.97
N LEU A 263 3.49 28.51 4.46
CA LEU A 263 2.04 28.71 4.50
C LEU A 263 1.50 28.82 5.94
N ILE A 264 2.00 28.01 6.87
CA ILE A 264 1.65 28.09 8.29
C ILE A 264 2.04 29.44 8.88
N THR A 265 3.25 29.96 8.58
CA THR A 265 3.68 31.27 9.09
C THR A 265 2.80 32.41 8.56
N LEU A 266 2.42 32.36 7.29
CA LEU A 266 1.49 33.31 6.69
C LEU A 266 0.10 33.24 7.34
N LYS A 267 -0.43 32.03 7.56
CA LYS A 267 -1.69 31.81 8.28
C LYS A 267 -1.64 32.25 9.73
N ALA A 268 -0.48 32.21 10.37
CA ALA A 268 -0.27 32.78 11.69
C ALA A 268 -0.35 34.32 11.71
N GLY A 269 -0.49 34.97 10.55
CA GLY A 269 -0.53 36.43 10.40
C GLY A 269 0.86 37.05 10.39
N LEU A 270 1.90 36.25 10.20
CA LEU A 270 3.29 36.69 10.25
C LEU A 270 3.82 36.96 8.85
N LYS A 271 4.62 38.03 8.74
CA LYS A 271 5.38 38.36 7.52
C LYS A 271 6.86 38.29 7.85
N LEU A 272 7.34 37.05 8.00
CA LEU A 272 8.73 36.79 8.37
C LEU A 272 9.65 37.00 7.15
N PRO A 273 10.88 37.51 7.35
CA PRO A 273 11.91 37.43 6.32
C PRO A 273 12.10 35.97 5.89
N MET A 274 11.97 35.73 4.58
CA MET A 274 12.15 34.42 3.98
C MET A 274 13.62 34.23 3.61
N ILE A 275 14.19 33.12 4.04
CA ILE A 275 15.52 32.67 3.65
C ILE A 275 15.32 31.57 2.61
N PHE A 276 15.71 31.85 1.36
CA PHE A 276 15.73 30.85 0.31
C PHE A 276 17.12 30.23 0.21
N ALA A 277 17.21 28.92 0.40
CA ALA A 277 18.45 28.17 0.26
C ALA A 277 18.48 27.45 -1.09
N ASP A 278 19.11 28.07 -2.08
CA ASP A 278 19.30 27.47 -3.39
C ASP A 278 20.41 26.40 -3.32
N THR A 279 20.02 25.14 -3.44
CA THR A 279 20.96 24.02 -3.47
C THR A 279 21.57 23.80 -4.87
N GLY A 280 21.10 24.51 -5.90
CA GLY A 280 21.40 24.26 -7.30
C GLY A 280 20.68 23.03 -7.87
N LEU A 281 19.90 22.31 -7.06
CA LEU A 281 19.10 21.14 -7.45
C LEU A 281 17.61 21.45 -7.57
N GLU A 282 17.21 22.68 -7.27
CA GLU A 282 15.80 23.05 -7.28
C GLU A 282 15.26 23.18 -8.70
N PHE A 283 13.98 22.81 -8.87
CA PHE A 283 13.31 22.93 -10.15
C PHE A 283 13.25 24.40 -10.60
N PRO A 284 13.34 24.69 -11.91
CA PRO A 284 13.25 26.07 -12.42
C PRO A 284 11.99 26.83 -11.97
N GLU A 285 10.90 26.12 -11.72
CA GLU A 285 9.64 26.63 -11.20
C GLU A 285 9.73 27.12 -9.74
N THR A 286 10.67 26.60 -8.95
CA THR A 286 10.94 27.04 -7.58
C THR A 286 11.69 28.38 -7.55
N LEU A 287 12.51 28.64 -8.57
CA LEU A 287 13.42 29.79 -8.64
C LEU A 287 12.76 31.05 -9.21
N LYS A 288 11.55 30.94 -9.78
CA LYS A 288 10.81 32.02 -10.44
C LYS A 288 9.68 32.54 -9.56
#